data_AF-A0A935MRR5-F1
#
_entry.id   AF-A0A935MRR5-F1
#
_cell.length_a   1.000
_cell.length_b   1.000
_cell.length_c   1.000
_cell.angle_alpha   90.00
_cell.angle_beta   90.00
_cell.angle_gamma   90.00
#
_symmetry.space_group_name_H-M   'P 1'
#
loop_
_entity.id
_entity.type
_entity.pdbx_description
1 polymer ?
#
loop_
_entity_poly.entity_id
_entity_poly.type
_entity_poly.pdbx_seq_one_letter_code
_entity_poly.pdbx_strand_id
1 'polypeptide(L)'
;MEKDYLLLTNGQLNTSWYFEGSGFNGNGSQLSGIYLDTSNGYVWYNPTDSTSGDSHHFATVDTATIVGGITSLSAADFVAVYYHVLH
;
A
#
# COMPACT_ATOMS: atom_id res chain seq x y z
N MET A 1 0.54 -17.48 0.76
CA MET A 1 -0.88 -17.71 1.08
C MET A 1 -1.59 -16.44 0.65
N GLU A 2 -2.70 -16.53 -0.07
CA GLU A 2 -3.52 -15.35 -0.40
C GLU A 2 -4.07 -14.77 0.90
N LYS A 3 -3.93 -13.47 1.10
CA LYS A 3 -4.48 -12.77 2.26
C LYS A 3 -5.71 -11.99 1.79
N ASP A 4 -6.88 -12.46 2.18
CA ASP A 4 -8.15 -11.77 1.89
C ASP A 4 -8.33 -10.48 2.71
N TYR A 5 -7.36 -10.15 3.59
CA TYR A 5 -7.44 -9.02 4.49
C TYR A 5 -6.07 -8.40 4.77
N LEU A 6 -6.07 -7.09 4.96
CA LEU A 6 -4.98 -6.32 5.56
C LEU A 6 -5.36 -6.04 7.03
N LEU A 7 -4.41 -6.22 7.95
CA LEU A 7 -4.68 -5.93 9.36
C LEU A 7 -4.66 -4.42 9.63
N LEU A 8 -5.65 -3.97 10.39
CA LEU A 8 -5.74 -2.60 10.86
C LEU A 8 -5.43 -2.52 12.35
N THR A 9 -4.86 -1.41 12.80
CA THR A 9 -4.68 -1.06 14.21
C THR A 9 -5.22 0.34 14.41
N ASN A 10 -6.20 0.50 15.30
CA ASN A 10 -6.93 1.76 15.49
C ASN A 10 -7.48 2.37 14.18
N GLY A 11 -7.95 1.52 13.25
CA GLY A 11 -8.53 1.95 11.97
C GLY A 11 -7.51 2.32 10.88
N GLN A 12 -6.21 2.30 11.19
CA GLN A 12 -5.11 2.54 10.27
C GLN A 12 -4.47 1.22 9.83
N LEU A 13 -3.84 1.18 8.66
CA LEU A 13 -3.06 0.03 8.22
C LEU A 13 -1.95 -0.28 9.25
N ASN A 14 -1.84 -1.55 9.64
CA ASN A 14 -0.75 -1.98 10.50
C ASN A 14 0.60 -1.83 9.75
N THR A 15 1.61 -1.28 10.40
CA THR A 15 2.92 -1.00 9.80
C THR A 15 3.61 -2.23 9.21
N SER A 16 3.27 -3.45 9.67
CA SER A 16 3.82 -4.69 9.13
C SER A 16 3.30 -5.04 7.73
N TRP A 17 2.33 -4.27 7.22
CA TRP A 17 1.72 -4.43 5.91
C TRP A 17 2.02 -3.26 4.98
N TYR A 18 2.87 -2.32 5.40
CA TYR A 18 3.32 -1.19 4.57
C TYR A 18 4.81 -1.34 4.29
N PHE A 19 5.16 -1.23 3.01
CA PHE A 19 6.53 -1.41 2.54
C PHE A 19 6.91 -0.27 1.59
N GLU A 20 8.11 0.27 1.75
CA GLU A 20 8.63 1.32 0.89
C GLU A 20 10.16 1.27 0.81
N GLY A 21 10.71 1.88 -0.23
CA GLY A 21 12.15 2.00 -0.44
C GLY A 21 12.70 1.05 -1.51
N SER A 22 14.02 0.87 -1.52
CA SER A 22 14.71 0.14 -2.59
C SER A 22 14.28 -1.33 -2.64
N GLY A 23 13.83 -1.77 -3.82
CA GLY A 23 13.36 -3.15 -4.03
C GLY A 23 11.89 -3.38 -3.66
N PHE A 24 11.19 -2.38 -3.14
CA PHE A 24 9.78 -2.42 -2.78
C PHE A 24 8.89 -1.81 -3.86
N ASN A 25 8.84 -2.44 -5.04
CA ASN A 25 8.14 -1.92 -6.23
C ASN A 25 6.72 -2.46 -6.45
N GLY A 26 6.20 -3.29 -5.54
CA GLY A 26 4.83 -3.82 -5.63
C GLY A 26 4.56 -4.65 -6.88
N ASN A 27 5.58 -5.24 -7.50
CA ASN A 27 5.45 -6.05 -8.72
C ASN A 27 6.45 -7.24 -8.73
N GLY A 28 7.02 -7.58 -7.57
CA GLY A 28 7.94 -8.69 -7.40
C GLY A 28 7.34 -9.83 -6.57
N SER A 29 8.09 -10.92 -6.43
CA SER A 29 7.80 -11.96 -5.42
C SER A 29 8.07 -11.38 -4.03
N GLN A 30 7.07 -10.71 -3.47
CA GLN A 30 7.14 -9.94 -2.22
C GLN A 30 6.00 -10.35 -1.30
N LEU A 31 6.02 -9.93 -0.03
CA LEU A 31 4.93 -10.21 0.90
C LEU A 31 3.63 -9.53 0.46
N SER A 32 2.50 -10.04 0.93
CA SER A 32 1.21 -9.36 0.85
C SER A 32 1.25 -8.02 1.62
N GLY A 33 0.57 -7.00 1.10
CA GLY A 33 0.57 -5.66 1.71
C GLY A 33 0.44 -4.51 0.72
N ILE A 34 0.64 -3.31 1.23
CA ILE A 34 0.68 -2.06 0.48
C ILE A 34 2.12 -1.64 0.27
N TYR A 35 2.48 -1.36 -0.97
CA TYR A 35 3.83 -0.98 -1.38
C TYR A 35 3.81 0.41 -1.98
N LEU A 36 4.73 1.26 -1.54
CA LEU A 36 5.08 2.49 -2.23
C LEU A 36 6.40 2.32 -2.98
N ASP A 37 6.31 2.31 -4.31
CA ASP A 37 7.50 2.36 -5.16
C ASP A 37 8.06 3.79 -5.15
N THR A 38 9.11 4.00 -4.36
CA THR A 38 9.71 5.33 -4.19
C THR A 38 10.43 5.85 -5.44
N SER A 39 10.57 5.05 -6.50
CA SER A 39 11.20 5.48 -7.76
C SER A 39 10.25 6.21 -8.70
N ASN A 40 8.95 5.93 -8.60
CA ASN A 40 7.92 6.47 -9.50
C ASN A 40 6.65 6.95 -8.78
N GLY A 41 6.54 6.73 -7.47
CA GLY A 41 5.40 7.13 -6.65
C GLY A 41 4.18 6.21 -6.76
N TYR A 42 4.30 5.03 -7.36
CA TYR A 42 3.17 4.10 -7.50
C TYR A 42 2.87 3.39 -6.19
N VAL A 43 1.57 3.27 -5.91
CA VAL A 43 1.05 2.57 -4.75
C VAL A 43 0.38 1.28 -5.22
N TRP A 44 0.90 0.16 -4.73
CA TRP A 44 0.48 -1.18 -5.11
C TRP A 44 -0.13 -1.93 -3.94
N TYR A 45 -1.09 -2.78 -4.23
CA TYR A 45 -1.60 -3.81 -3.33
C TYR A 45 -1.13 -5.18 -3.81
N ASN A 46 -0.38 -5.90 -2.98
CA ASN A 46 0.01 -7.28 -3.20
C ASN A 46 -0.94 -8.20 -2.43
N PRO A 47 -1.78 -9.00 -3.10
CA PRO A 47 -2.75 -9.87 -2.43
C PRO A 47 -2.12 -11.17 -1.90
N THR A 48 -1.08 -11.68 -2.56
CA THR A 48 -0.50 -13.00 -2.24
C THR A 48 0.98 -12.91 -1.89
N ASP A 49 1.35 -13.57 -0.79
CA ASP A 49 2.77 -13.67 -0.42
C ASP A 49 3.58 -14.41 -1.50
N SER A 50 4.68 -13.79 -1.91
CA SER A 50 5.70 -14.34 -2.81
C SER A 50 5.21 -14.70 -4.21
N THR A 51 4.06 -14.17 -4.64
CA THR A 51 3.57 -14.30 -6.02
C THR A 51 3.97 -13.07 -6.83
N SER A 52 4.38 -13.27 -8.08
CA SER A 52 4.67 -12.18 -9.00
C SER A 52 3.55 -12.07 -10.03
N GLY A 53 3.12 -10.83 -10.31
CA GLY A 53 2.18 -10.53 -11.38
C GLY A 53 0.70 -10.52 -10.99
N ASP A 54 0.38 -10.72 -9.71
CA ASP A 54 -0.98 -10.56 -9.15
C ASP A 54 -1.15 -9.25 -8.36
N SER A 55 -0.14 -8.39 -8.35
CA SER A 55 -0.19 -7.07 -7.73
C SER A 55 -1.09 -6.09 -8.48
N HIS A 56 -1.74 -5.22 -7.72
CA HIS A 56 -2.67 -4.22 -8.23
C HIS A 56 -2.16 -2.80 -7.98
N HIS A 57 -1.88 -2.05 -9.04
CA HIS A 57 -1.65 -0.60 -8.95
C HIS A 57 -3.00 0.10 -8.77
N PHE A 58 -3.15 0.88 -7.70
CA PHE A 58 -4.43 1.53 -7.39
C PHE A 58 -4.32 3.03 -7.13
N ALA A 59 -3.12 3.57 -6.90
CA ALA A 59 -2.90 4.99 -6.73
C ALA A 59 -1.48 5.42 -7.13
N THR A 60 -1.31 6.71 -7.42
CA THR A 60 0.00 7.33 -7.67
C THR A 60 0.13 8.55 -6.80
N VAL A 61 1.24 8.66 -6.08
CA VAL A 61 1.62 9.83 -5.29
C VAL A 61 2.16 10.89 -6.24
N ASP A 62 1.47 12.02 -6.35
CA ASP A 62 1.98 13.16 -7.11
C ASP A 62 3.07 13.90 -6.32
N THR A 63 4.30 13.70 -6.77
CA THR A 63 5.51 14.20 -6.10
C THR A 63 5.79 15.67 -6.35
N ALA A 64 5.17 16.24 -7.40
CA ALA A 64 5.36 17.64 -7.77
C ALA A 64 4.58 18.58 -6.85
N THR A 65 3.55 18.08 -6.17
CA THR A 65 2.59 18.90 -5.42
C THR A 65 2.59 18.62 -3.91
N ILE A 66 3.25 17.55 -3.45
CA ILE A 66 3.28 17.16 -2.04
C ILE A 66 4.55 17.65 -1.34
N VAL A 67 4.37 18.43 -0.27
CA VAL A 67 5.46 18.81 0.65
C VAL A 67 6.00 17.57 1.34
N GLY A 68 7.29 17.29 1.18
CA GLY A 68 7.95 16.08 1.69
C GLY A 68 8.15 14.98 0.63
N GLY A 69 7.61 15.15 -0.59
CA GLY A 69 7.85 14.26 -1.72
C GLY A 69 7.29 12.85 -1.52
N ILE A 70 7.84 11.87 -2.25
CA ILE A 70 7.34 10.48 -2.27
C ILE A 70 7.37 9.85 -0.88
N THR A 71 8.42 10.13 -0.08
CA THR A 71 8.64 9.54 1.24
C THR A 71 7.78 10.15 2.35
N SER A 72 6.75 10.94 2.00
CA SER A 72 5.86 11.56 2.98
C SER A 72 4.71 10.64 3.41
N LEU A 73 4.43 9.57 2.65
CA LEU A 73 3.42 8.59 3.01
C LEU A 73 3.93 7.63 4.08
N SER A 74 2.98 7.07 4.82
CA SER A 74 3.19 6.07 5.85
C SER A 74 1.98 5.14 5.94
N ALA A 75 2.09 4.07 6.74
CA ALA A 75 0.95 3.21 7.03
C ALA A 75 -0.24 3.97 7.65
N ALA A 76 0.01 5.08 8.36
CA ALA A 76 -1.02 5.88 9.03
C ALA A 76 -1.96 6.61 8.06
N ASP A 77 -1.54 6.80 6.81
CA ASP A 77 -2.32 7.46 5.75
C ASP A 77 -3.37 6.54 5.13
N PHE A 78 -3.27 5.23 5.36
CA PHE A 78 -4.23 4.23 4.91
C PHE A 78 -5.23 3.94 6.03
N VAL A 79 -6.42 4.53 5.91
CA VAL A 79 -7.49 4.43 6.91
C VAL A 79 -8.68 3.69 6.33
N ALA A 80 -9.27 2.78 7.10
CA ALA A 80 -10.52 2.15 6.71
C ALA A 80 -11.68 3.13 6.87
N VAL A 81 -12.40 3.37 5.78
CA VAL A 81 -13.62 4.20 5.78
C VAL A 81 -14.83 3.29 5.78
N TYR A 82 -15.60 3.33 6.87
CA TYR A 82 -16.90 2.64 6.96
C TYR A 82 -17.99 3.55 6.39
N TYR A 83 -18.52 3.23 5.22
CA TYR A 83 -19.70 3.90 4.70
C TYR A 83 -20.95 3.22 5.27
N HIS A 84 -21.71 3.94 6.09
CA HIS A 84 -23.04 3.50 6.49
C HIS A 84 -23.98 3.73 5.30
N VAL A 85 -24.33 2.67 4.57
CA VAL A 85 -25.41 2.76 3.58
C VAL A 85 -26.71 2.86 4.37
N LEU A 86 -27.35 4.02 4.34
CA LEU A 86 -28.71 4.16 4.85
C LEU A 86 -29.63 3.50 3.81
N HIS A 87 -30.22 2.36 4.18
CA HIS A 87 -31.29 1.71 3.43
C HIS A 87 -32.64 2.30 3.85
#